data_AF-A0A2S4XZZ6-F1
#
_entry.id   AF-A0A2S4XZZ6-F1
#
_cell.length_a   1.000
_cell.length_b   1.000
_cell.length_c   1.000
_cell.angle_alpha   90.00
_cell.angle_beta   90.00
_cell.angle_gamma   90.00
#
_symmetry.space_group_name_H-M   'P 1'
#
loop_
_entity.id
_entity.type
_entity.pdbx_description
1 polymer ?
#
loop_
_entity_poly.entity_id
_entity_poly.type
_entity_poly.pdbx_seq_one_letter_code
_entity_poly.pdbx_strand_id
1 'polypeptide(L)'
;MLTIRQGEVGDTVLTLVADGPAGTGSYHCEFAASLTQAPGPDGPLQIGPSTVTTGEPASSCTPGAATEVTLLPDGRLERVNTSNGEKL
;
A
#
# COMPACT_ATOMS: atom_id res chain seq x y z
N MET A 1 4.26 -8.63 3.20
CA MET A 1 4.57 -7.75 4.35
C MET A 1 4.19 -6.31 4.06
N LEU A 2 3.47 -5.64 4.96
CA LEU A 2 3.16 -4.21 4.85
C LEU A 2 4.01 -3.43 5.85
N THR A 3 4.66 -2.35 5.39
CA THR A 3 5.39 -1.40 6.24
C THR A 3 4.84 -0.01 6.01
N ILE A 4 4.59 0.71 7.10
CA ILE A 4 4.25 2.13 7.09
C ILE A 4 5.27 2.89 7.92
N ARG A 5 5.79 3.99 7.37
CA ARG A 5 6.74 4.88 8.05
C ARG A 5 6.24 6.32 8.04
N GLN A 6 6.68 7.11 9.00
CA GLN A 6 6.43 8.55 9.00
C GLN A 6 7.19 9.23 7.86
N GLY A 7 6.60 10.30 7.32
CA GLY A 7 7.15 11.10 6.23
C GLY A 7 6.28 12.32 5.96
N GLU A 8 6.74 13.17 5.05
CA GLU A 8 6.03 14.36 4.58
C GLU A 8 5.18 14.05 3.34
N VAL A 9 4.32 14.99 2.95
CA VAL A 9 3.54 14.85 1.71
C VAL A 9 4.49 14.74 0.51
N GLY A 10 4.29 13.70 -0.30
CA GLY A 10 5.16 13.34 -1.42
C GLY A 10 6.14 12.22 -1.10
N ASP A 11 6.49 12.03 0.17
CA ASP A 11 7.40 10.95 0.59
C ASP A 11 6.76 9.58 0.41
N THR A 12 7.57 8.59 0.04
CA THR A 12 7.18 7.19 0.14
C THR A 12 7.01 6.82 1.61
N VAL A 13 5.78 6.52 2.00
CA VAL A 13 5.43 6.14 3.39
C VAL A 13 4.93 4.71 3.49
N LEU A 14 4.47 4.12 2.38
CA LEU A 14 4.00 2.74 2.33
C LEU A 14 4.92 1.89 1.47
N THR A 15 5.30 0.73 2.00
CA THR A 15 5.93 -0.35 1.25
C THR A 15 5.13 -1.63 1.46
N LEU A 16 4.76 -2.29 0.37
CA LEU A 16 4.07 -3.57 0.38
C LEU A 16 4.90 -4.60 -0.40
N VAL A 17 5.26 -5.68 0.26
CA VAL A 17 5.91 -6.85 -0.35
C VAL A 17 4.88 -7.97 -0.44
N ALA A 18 4.72 -8.56 -1.61
CA ALA A 18 3.85 -9.69 -1.84
C ALA A 18 4.65 -10.82 -2.51
N ASP A 19 4.66 -11.98 -1.86
CA ASP A 19 5.31 -13.19 -2.34
C ASP A 19 4.27 -14.30 -2.42
N GLY A 20 4.34 -15.14 -3.44
CA GLY A 20 3.44 -16.28 -3.55
C GLY A 20 3.68 -17.16 -4.77
N PRO A 21 2.89 -18.23 -4.95
CA PRO A 21 2.99 -19.09 -6.12
C PRO A 21 2.46 -18.40 -7.38
N ALA A 22 3.12 -18.63 -8.52
CA ALA A 22 2.72 -18.15 -9.85
C ALA A 22 2.93 -19.25 -10.89
N GLY A 23 1.86 -19.95 -11.28
CA GLY A 23 1.94 -21.07 -12.22
C GLY A 23 2.88 -22.17 -11.73
N THR A 24 3.98 -22.39 -12.46
CA THR A 24 5.02 -23.37 -12.09
C THR A 24 6.16 -22.78 -11.23
N GLY A 25 6.08 -21.51 -10.85
CA GLY A 25 7.11 -20.83 -10.07
C GLY A 25 6.52 -20.02 -8.91
N SER A 26 7.25 -19.00 -8.48
CA SER A 26 6.82 -18.00 -7.50
C SER A 26 6.81 -16.60 -8.11
N TYR A 27 6.05 -15.70 -7.51
CA TYR A 27 6.15 -14.27 -7.73
C TYR A 27 6.72 -13.57 -6.50
N HIS A 28 7.41 -12.47 -6.75
CA HIS A 28 7.84 -11.47 -5.77
C HIS A 28 7.49 -10.09 -6.33
N CYS A 29 6.68 -9.33 -5.60
CA CYS A 29 6.28 -7.98 -5.96
C CYS A 29 6.56 -7.03 -4.80
N GLU A 30 7.22 -5.91 -5.09
CA GLU A 30 7.37 -4.80 -4.17
C GLU A 30 6.68 -3.57 -4.72
N PHE A 31 5.89 -2.95 -3.86
CA PHE A 31 5.13 -1.75 -4.18
C PHE A 31 5.48 -0.63 -3.21
N ALA A 32 5.57 0.58 -3.74
CA ALA A 32 5.77 1.79 -2.97
C ALA A 32 4.64 2.79 -3.23
N ALA A 33 4.18 3.49 -2.21
CA ALA A 33 3.20 4.56 -2.37
C ALA A 33 3.53 5.76 -1.49
N SER A 34 3.21 6.95 -2.01
CA SER A 34 3.49 8.23 -1.35
C SER A 34 2.32 8.73 -0.52
N LEU A 35 2.64 9.50 0.52
CA LEU A 35 1.68 10.28 1.28
C LEU A 35 1.13 11.40 0.41
N THR A 36 -0.18 11.47 0.20
CA THR A 36 -0.80 12.49 -0.67
C THR A 36 -1.29 13.69 0.11
N GLN A 37 -1.54 13.54 1.41
CA GLN A 37 -2.01 14.62 2.27
C GLN A 37 -1.52 14.43 3.70
N ALA A 38 -1.20 15.52 4.39
CA ALA A 38 -0.91 15.49 5.81
C ALA A 38 -2.14 14.98 6.58
N PRO A 39 -1.97 14.00 7.49
CA PRO A 39 -3.08 13.48 8.28
C PRO A 39 -3.62 14.57 9.21
N GLY A 40 -4.96 14.66 9.30
CA GLY A 40 -5.63 15.43 10.34
C GLY A 40 -5.56 14.71 11.70
N PRO A 41 -5.89 15.39 12.81
CA PRO A 41 -5.78 14.84 14.16
C PRO A 41 -6.50 13.50 14.37
N ASP A 42 -7.62 13.29 13.67
CA ASP A 42 -8.43 12.05 13.75
C ASP A 42 -8.77 11.48 12.36
N GLY A 43 -8.06 11.93 11.31
CA GLY A 43 -8.34 11.57 9.92
C GLY A 43 -7.49 10.39 9.44
N PRO A 44 -7.96 9.62 8.45
CA PRO A 44 -7.16 8.57 7.83
C PRO A 44 -5.92 9.14 7.15
N LEU A 45 -4.88 8.32 7.06
CA LEU A 45 -3.71 8.58 6.23
C LEU A 45 -4.07 8.36 4.76
N GLN A 46 -3.87 9.39 3.94
CA GLN A 46 -4.16 9.37 2.51
C GLN A 46 -2.95 8.86 1.73
N ILE A 47 -3.03 7.66 1.18
CA ILE A 47 -1.95 7.04 0.41
C ILE A 47 -2.32 7.01 -1.07
N GLY A 48 -1.43 7.55 -1.90
CA GLY A 48 -1.61 7.56 -3.35
C GLY A 48 -1.60 6.17 -3.97
N PRO A 49 -1.83 6.06 -5.29
CA PRO A 49 -1.62 4.82 -6.02
C PRO A 49 -0.19 4.32 -5.82
N SER A 50 -0.02 3.00 -5.75
CA SER A 50 1.32 2.43 -5.64
C SER A 50 1.99 2.32 -7.00
N THR A 51 3.31 2.26 -7.00
CA THR A 51 4.13 1.87 -8.15
C THR A 51 4.80 0.53 -7.86
N VAL A 52 5.08 -0.25 -8.90
CA VAL A 52 5.90 -1.47 -8.78
C VAL A 52 7.36 -1.04 -8.75
N THR A 53 8.05 -1.24 -7.64
CA THR A 53 9.50 -0.99 -7.53
C THR A 53 10.30 -2.22 -7.94
N THR A 54 9.80 -3.41 -7.61
CA THR A 54 10.39 -4.70 -7.96
C THR A 54 9.29 -5.67 -8.38
N GLY A 55 9.51 -6.43 -9.44
CA GLY A 55 8.54 -7.42 -9.92
C GLY A 55 9.23 -8.60 -10.59
N GLU A 56 9.06 -9.78 -10.01
CA GLU A 56 9.67 -11.02 -10.48
C GLU A 56 8.60 -12.12 -10.54
N PRO A 57 8.19 -12.58 -11.74
CA PRO A 57 8.44 -11.93 -13.03
C PRO A 57 7.70 -10.59 -13.15
N ALA A 58 8.20 -9.68 -13.98
CA ALA A 58 7.61 -8.35 -14.14
C ALA A 58 6.11 -8.37 -14.53
N SER A 59 5.67 -9.41 -15.24
CA SER A 59 4.27 -9.61 -15.64
C SER A 59 3.32 -9.99 -14.49
N SER A 60 3.84 -10.35 -13.32
CA SER A 60 3.04 -10.78 -12.17
C SER A 60 2.60 -9.64 -11.26
N CYS A 61 3.10 -8.42 -11.46
CA CYS A 61 2.88 -7.30 -10.57
C CYS A 61 2.16 -6.15 -11.29
N THR A 62 1.07 -5.68 -10.70
CA THR A 62 0.30 -4.54 -11.21
C THR A 62 0.21 -3.47 -10.12
N PRO A 63 0.43 -2.17 -10.45
CA PRO A 63 0.18 -1.07 -9.53
C PRO A 63 -1.16 -1.18 -8.80
N GLY A 64 -1.14 -0.90 -7.50
CA GLY A 64 -2.33 -0.82 -6.66
C GLY A 64 -3.02 0.54 -6.76
N ALA A 65 -4.34 0.55 -6.58
CA ALA A 65 -5.12 1.79 -6.47
C ALA A 65 -4.75 2.58 -5.21
N ALA A 66 -5.17 3.85 -5.16
CA ALA A 66 -5.03 4.67 -3.96
C ALA A 66 -5.82 4.08 -2.78
N THR A 67 -5.32 4.30 -1.56
CA THR A 67 -5.93 3.76 -0.34
C THR A 67 -5.94 4.76 0.80
N GLU A 68 -6.93 4.63 1.67
CA GLU A 68 -6.95 5.26 2.99
C GLU A 68 -6.50 4.25 4.06
N VAL A 69 -5.69 4.69 5.03
CA VAL A 69 -5.28 3.86 6.17
C VAL A 69 -5.73 4.53 7.47
N THR A 70 -6.49 3.80 8.29
CA THR A 70 -7.00 4.25 9.59
C THR A 70 -6.41 3.38 10.70
N LEU A 71 -5.92 4.01 11.77
CA LEU A 71 -5.62 3.32 13.02
C LEU A 71 -6.92 3.16 13.82
N LEU A 72 -7.33 1.92 14.03
CA LEU A 72 -8.51 1.57 14.79
C LEU A 72 -8.25 1.67 16.31
N PRO A 73 -9.30 1.86 17.13
CA PRO A 73 -9.15 1.95 18.59
C PRO A 73 -8.53 0.72 19.25
N ASP A 74 -8.61 -0.44 18.60
CA ASP A 74 -8.01 -1.70 19.05
C ASP A 74 -6.53 -1.86 18.64
N GLY A 75 -5.94 -0.83 18.03
CA GLY A 75 -4.56 -0.80 17.57
C GLY A 75 -4.33 -1.46 16.20
N ARG A 76 -5.37 -1.98 15.54
CA ARG A 76 -5.25 -2.50 14.18
C ARG A 76 -5.24 -1.38 13.16
N LEU A 77 -4.68 -1.66 11.98
CA LEU A 77 -4.80 -0.79 10.82
C LEU A 77 -5.91 -1.33 9.91
N GLU A 78 -6.81 -0.45 9.48
CA GLU A 78 -7.75 -0.74 8.40
C GLU A 78 -7.30 0.01 7.16
N ARG A 79 -7.17 -0.70 6.03
CA ARG A 79 -6.84 -0.09 4.73
C ARG A 79 -8.01 -0.27 3.77
N VAL A 80 -8.45 0.83 3.16
CA VAL A 80 -9.58 0.86 2.24
C VAL A 80 -9.12 1.33 0.86
N ASN A 81 -9.46 0.59 -0.18
CA ASN A 81 -9.26 1.03 -1.56
C ASN A 81 -10.29 2.10 -1.94
N THR A 82 -9.84 3.30 -2.30
CA THR A 82 -10.71 4.45 -2.54
C THR A 82 -11.53 4.34 -3.82
N SER A 83 -11.14 3.44 -4.74
CA SER A 83 -11.84 3.24 -6.02
C SER A 83 -13.06 2.32 -5.92
N ASN A 84 -13.06 1.36 -4.99
CA ASN A 84 -14.09 0.32 -4.90
C ASN A 84 -14.63 0.08 -3.47
N GLY A 85 -14.04 0.70 -2.44
CA GLY A 85 -14.44 0.55 -1.03
C GLY A 85 -14.02 -0.78 -0.39
N GLU A 86 -13.20 -1.58 -1.06
CA GLU A 86 -12.72 -2.86 -0.54
C GLU A 86 -11.79 -2.67 0.67
N LYS A 87 -11.95 -3.51 1.69
CA LYS A 87 -11.10 -3.56 2.88
C LYS A 87 -10.02 -4.64 2.71
N LEU A 88 -8.75 -4.24 2.90
CA LEU A 88 -7.55 -5.05 2.62
C LEU A 88 -6.85 -5.55 3.88
#